data_AF-A0A8K1CQ32-F1
#
_entry.id   AF-A0A8K1CQ32-F1
#
_cell.length_a   1.000
_cell.length_b   1.000
_cell.length_c   1.000
_cell.angle_alpha   90.00
_cell.angle_beta   90.00
_cell.angle_gamma   90.00
#
_symmetry.space_group_name_H-M   'P 1'
#
loop_
_entity.id
_entity.type
_entity.pdbx_description
1 polymer ?
#
loop_
_entity_poly.entity_id
_entity_poly.type
_entity_poly.pdbx_seq_one_letter_code
_entity_poly.pdbx_strand_id
1 'polypeptide(L)'
;MTILVEVQDEELIAQFTMTSEAPHAETQDLHPQIPRVEPRELADALRNTETKRPLIIDVREAGTGGFIRGAVNVPKPDFDDEEKVEALIAKIKDEQEIVFHCQHSQQRGPTAAYQFLARLEKQLGDGERKPNVKVLRGGFHQFSQEFGQEESLVDQSPLGQ
;
A
#
# COMPACT_ATOMS: atom_id res chain seq x y z
N MET A 1 -74.02 -15.89 17.76
CA MET A 1 -73.51 -17.11 17.09
C MET A 1 -73.51 -16.77 15.62
N THR A 2 -72.44 -16.30 14.98
CA THR A 2 -71.00 -16.44 15.20
C THR A 2 -70.33 -15.14 14.72
N ILE A 3 -69.26 -14.74 15.41
CA ILE A 3 -68.53 -13.48 15.20
C ILE A 3 -67.68 -13.61 13.93
N LEU A 4 -67.78 -12.61 13.04
CA LEU A 4 -66.85 -12.37 11.94
C LEU A 4 -65.49 -11.97 12.53
N VAL A 5 -64.43 -12.69 12.17
CA VAL A 5 -63.05 -12.24 12.40
C VAL A 5 -62.43 -12.08 11.02
N GLU A 6 -62.43 -10.84 10.54
CA GLU A 6 -61.53 -10.40 9.49
C GLU A 6 -60.10 -10.48 10.03
N VAL A 7 -59.23 -11.22 9.34
CA VAL A 7 -57.78 -11.14 9.52
C VAL A 7 -57.22 -10.53 8.25
N GLN A 8 -57.08 -9.21 8.27
CA GLN A 8 -56.21 -8.45 7.36
C GLN A 8 -54.85 -8.37 8.05
N ASP A 9 -53.86 -9.10 7.57
CA ASP A 9 -52.45 -8.86 7.91
C ASP A 9 -51.56 -9.48 6.81
N GLU A 10 -51.40 -8.75 5.71
CA GLU A 10 -50.37 -8.99 4.67
C GLU A 10 -49.03 -8.33 5.05
N GLU A 11 -48.71 -8.20 6.34
CA GLU A 11 -47.50 -7.54 6.83
C GLU A 11 -46.30 -8.49 7.03
N LEU A 12 -46.22 -9.60 6.28
CA LEU A 12 -45.12 -10.57 6.41
C LEU A 12 -44.56 -11.09 5.08
N ILE A 13 -44.55 -10.28 4.02
CA ILE A 13 -43.83 -10.61 2.77
C ILE A 13 -43.12 -9.39 2.15
N ALA A 14 -42.69 -8.44 2.98
CA ALA A 14 -41.88 -7.31 2.53
C ALA A 14 -40.74 -6.95 3.51
N GLN A 15 -40.35 -7.88 4.37
CA GLN A 15 -39.04 -7.83 5.01
C GLN A 15 -38.09 -8.68 4.15
N PHE A 16 -36.94 -8.10 3.83
CA PHE A 16 -35.85 -8.73 3.10
C PHE A 16 -35.98 -8.78 1.56
N THR A 17 -36.15 -7.61 0.94
CA THR A 17 -35.52 -7.37 -0.37
C THR A 17 -34.00 -7.43 -0.21
N MET A 18 -33.47 -8.65 -0.30
CA MET A 18 -32.07 -8.93 -0.59
C MET A 18 -31.68 -8.15 -1.84
N THR A 19 -31.00 -7.01 -1.67
CA THR A 19 -30.09 -6.55 -2.72
C THR A 19 -29.00 -7.60 -2.84
N SER A 20 -29.14 -8.42 -3.88
CA SER A 20 -28.13 -9.32 -4.40
C SER A 20 -26.90 -8.51 -4.84
N GLU A 21 -26.07 -8.09 -3.89
CA GLU A 21 -24.65 -7.91 -4.16
C GLU A 21 -24.01 -9.28 -3.96
N ALA A 22 -23.65 -9.90 -5.09
CA ALA A 22 -22.81 -11.09 -5.07
C ALA A 22 -21.59 -10.79 -4.19
N PRO A 23 -21.24 -11.66 -3.22
CA PRO A 23 -19.99 -11.50 -2.50
C PRO A 23 -18.90 -11.55 -3.57
N HIS A 24 -18.23 -10.41 -3.79
CA HIS A 24 -16.92 -10.43 -4.42
C HIS A 24 -16.11 -11.37 -3.55
N ALA A 25 -15.81 -12.54 -4.10
CA ALA A 25 -14.94 -13.49 -3.49
C ALA A 25 -13.61 -12.77 -3.27
N GLU A 26 -13.41 -12.27 -2.04
CA GLU A 26 -12.09 -12.06 -1.49
C GLU A 26 -11.43 -13.43 -1.57
N THR A 27 -10.70 -13.63 -2.66
CA THR A 27 -9.71 -14.70 -2.73
C THR A 27 -8.82 -14.40 -1.55
N GLN A 28 -8.92 -15.18 -0.48
CA GLN A 28 -8.07 -15.01 0.69
C GLN A 28 -6.64 -15.18 0.22
N ASP A 29 -6.01 -14.04 -0.08
CA ASP A 29 -4.63 -13.92 -0.46
C ASP A 29 -3.81 -14.54 0.67
N LEU A 30 -3.16 -15.68 0.37
CA LEU A 30 -2.15 -16.32 1.22
C LEU A 30 -0.89 -15.45 1.39
N HIS A 31 -0.96 -14.18 0.99
CA HIS A 31 0.11 -13.21 1.11
C HIS A 31 0.11 -12.66 2.54
N PRO A 32 1.27 -12.59 3.22
CA PRO A 32 1.36 -11.90 4.50
C PRO A 32 0.83 -10.47 4.32
N GLN A 33 -0.09 -10.07 5.20
CA GLN A 33 -0.63 -8.72 5.16
C GLN A 33 0.49 -7.73 5.51
N ILE A 34 1.07 -7.10 4.49
CA ILE A 34 2.05 -6.04 4.67
C ILE A 34 1.33 -4.83 5.27
N PRO A 35 1.79 -4.31 6.42
CA PRO A 35 1.16 -3.15 7.04
C PRO A 35 1.08 -1.96 6.09
N ARG A 36 0.01 -1.17 6.22
CA ARG A 36 -0.17 0.04 5.42
C ARG A 36 0.11 1.29 6.24
N VAL A 37 0.60 2.32 5.56
CA VAL A 37 0.75 3.69 6.09
C VAL A 37 -0.19 4.61 5.34
N GLU A 38 -0.87 5.50 6.06
CA GLU A 38 -1.74 6.52 5.44
C GLU A 38 -0.92 7.67 4.86
N PRO A 39 -1.40 8.36 3.79
CA PRO A 39 -0.67 9.50 3.22
C PRO A 39 -0.29 10.57 4.23
N ARG A 40 -1.20 10.90 5.15
CA ARG A 40 -0.97 11.89 6.19
C ARG A 40 0.09 11.45 7.21
N GLU A 41 0.09 10.19 7.61
CA GLU A 41 1.11 9.63 8.50
C GLU A 41 2.49 9.70 7.85
N LEU A 42 2.59 9.33 6.57
CA LEU A 42 3.84 9.46 5.82
C LEU A 42 4.29 10.93 5.69
N ALA A 43 3.36 11.84 5.37
CA ALA A 43 3.67 13.27 5.26
C ALA A 43 4.21 13.84 6.58
N ASP A 44 3.60 13.49 7.71
CA ASP A 44 4.04 13.92 9.03
C ASP A 44 5.43 13.34 9.36
N ALA A 45 5.69 12.08 9.01
CA ALA A 45 7.01 11.46 9.16
C ALA A 45 8.09 12.15 8.30
N LEU A 46 7.75 12.60 7.09
CA LEU A 46 8.68 13.32 6.20
C LEU A 46 8.95 14.76 6.65
N ARG A 47 7.97 15.41 7.28
CA ARG A 47 8.14 16.75 7.87
C ARG A 47 8.99 16.71 9.14
N ASN A 48 8.95 15.61 9.89
CA ASN A 48 9.73 15.46 11.10
C ASN A 48 11.24 15.49 10.80
N THR A 49 11.97 16.29 11.58
CA THR A 49 13.44 16.44 11.49
C THR A 49 14.17 15.84 12.69
N GLU A 50 13.44 15.44 13.73
CA GLU A 50 13.98 14.86 14.96
C GLU A 50 14.19 13.34 14.83
N THR A 51 13.40 12.67 13.98
CA THR A 51 13.47 11.23 13.74
C THR A 51 14.06 10.92 12.36
N LYS A 52 14.65 9.72 12.21
CA LYS A 52 15.09 9.24 10.90
C LYS A 52 13.87 9.06 10.00
N ARG A 53 13.88 9.70 8.83
CA ARG A 53 12.81 9.58 7.83
C ARG A 53 12.72 8.16 7.26
N PRO A 54 11.52 7.69 6.90
CA PRO A 54 11.38 6.41 6.21
C PRO A 54 12.02 6.48 4.82
N LEU A 55 12.62 5.38 4.38
CA LEU A 55 13.06 5.23 3.00
C LEU A 55 11.84 4.93 2.13
N ILE A 56 11.62 5.73 1.09
CA ILE A 56 10.50 5.55 0.17
C ILE A 56 10.99 4.85 -1.10
N ILE A 57 10.34 3.74 -1.45
CA ILE A 57 10.59 3.00 -2.69
C ILE A 57 9.40 3.19 -3.63
N ASP A 58 9.62 3.94 -4.71
CA ASP A 58 8.64 4.16 -5.77
C ASP A 58 8.86 3.15 -6.90
N VAL A 59 7.92 2.21 -7.05
CA VAL A 59 8.03 1.13 -8.05
C VAL A 59 7.35 1.42 -9.39
N ARG A 60 6.97 2.68 -9.64
CA ARG A 60 6.49 3.14 -10.95
C ARG A 60 7.61 3.14 -11.99
N GLU A 61 7.22 3.19 -13.26
CA GLU A 61 8.19 3.45 -14.34
C GLU A 61 8.82 4.84 -14.18
N ALA A 62 10.10 4.95 -14.51
CA ALA A 62 10.80 6.22 -14.63
C ALA A 62 10.14 7.11 -15.70
N GLY A 63 10.33 8.42 -15.58
CA GLY A 63 9.72 9.42 -16.47
C GLY A 63 8.25 9.71 -16.18
N THR A 64 7.62 9.00 -15.23
CA THR A 64 6.30 9.38 -14.73
C THR A 64 6.37 10.72 -14.00
N GLY A 65 5.37 11.58 -14.22
CA GLY A 65 5.35 12.92 -13.64
C GLY A 65 5.15 12.90 -12.13
N GLY A 66 6.01 13.63 -11.44
CA GLY A 66 5.96 13.89 -10.01
C GLY A 66 6.27 12.69 -9.12
N PHE A 67 6.87 12.93 -7.95
CA PHE A 67 7.24 11.90 -6.99
C PHE A 67 7.37 12.45 -5.56
N ILE A 68 7.29 11.57 -4.57
CA ILE A 68 7.47 11.95 -3.16
C ILE A 68 8.95 12.28 -2.93
N ARG A 69 9.25 13.44 -2.34
CA ARG A 69 10.63 13.85 -2.10
C ARG A 69 11.41 12.82 -1.29
N GLY A 70 12.60 12.51 -1.76
CA GLY A 70 13.46 11.50 -1.15
C GLY A 70 13.12 10.06 -1.54
N ALA A 71 12.12 9.84 -2.41
CA ALA A 71 11.85 8.52 -2.97
C ALA A 71 12.99 8.06 -3.88
N VAL A 72 13.34 6.78 -3.75
CA VAL A 72 14.22 6.07 -4.67
C VAL A 72 13.34 5.34 -5.68
N ASN A 73 13.54 5.62 -6.96
CA ASN A 73 12.83 4.89 -8.01
C ASN A 73 13.49 3.52 -8.22
N VAL A 74 12.71 2.46 -8.00
CA VAL A 74 13.09 1.09 -8.32
C VAL A 74 11.91 0.45 -9.05
N PRO A 75 11.86 0.49 -10.39
CA PRO A 75 10.70 0.01 -11.14
C PRO A 75 10.33 -1.43 -10.79
N LYS A 76 9.03 -1.75 -10.73
CA LYS A 76 8.55 -3.10 -10.38
C LYS A 76 9.23 -4.26 -11.17
N PRO A 77 9.55 -4.14 -12.47
CA PRO A 77 10.26 -5.20 -13.19
C PRO A 77 11.61 -5.59 -12.57
N ASP A 78 12.29 -4.67 -11.88
CA ASP A 78 13.55 -4.97 -11.20
C ASP A 78 13.37 -5.92 -10.01
N PHE A 79 12.15 -6.06 -9.47
CA PHE A 79 11.85 -7.01 -8.39
C PHE A 79 11.61 -8.45 -8.86
N ASP A 80 11.49 -8.65 -10.17
CA ASP A 80 11.41 -9.97 -10.80
C ASP A 80 12.80 -10.57 -11.08
N ASP A 81 13.84 -9.74 -11.03
CA ASP A 81 15.25 -10.12 -11.14
C ASP A 81 15.84 -10.33 -9.72
N GLU A 82 16.34 -11.54 -9.46
CA GLU A 82 16.85 -11.89 -8.13
C GLU A 82 18.09 -11.07 -7.75
N GLU A 83 19.09 -10.98 -8.64
CA GLU A 83 20.36 -10.28 -8.37
C GLU A 83 20.12 -8.79 -8.04
N LYS A 84 19.16 -8.16 -8.73
CA LYS A 84 18.78 -6.77 -8.46
C LYS A 84 18.13 -6.60 -7.10
N VAL A 85 17.24 -7.50 -6.69
CA VAL A 85 16.61 -7.43 -5.36
C VAL A 85 17.63 -7.69 -4.26
N GLU A 86 18.55 -8.64 -4.46
CA GLU A 86 19.63 -8.89 -3.50
C GLU A 86 20.55 -7.67 -3.34
N ALA A 87 20.92 -7.02 -4.46
CA ALA A 87 21.69 -5.79 -4.45
C ALA A 87 20.94 -4.63 -3.77
N LEU A 88 19.61 -4.56 -3.94
CA LEU A 88 18.77 -3.60 -3.24
C LEU A 88 18.75 -3.86 -1.73
N ILE A 89 18.50 -5.12 -1.32
CA ILE A 89 18.50 -5.54 0.09
C ILE A 89 19.82 -5.17 0.77
N ALA A 90 20.96 -5.50 0.15
CA ALA A 90 22.27 -5.19 0.70
C ALA A 90 22.47 -3.68 0.96
N LYS A 91 21.82 -2.81 0.18
CA LYS A 91 21.89 -1.35 0.34
C LYS A 91 20.95 -0.80 1.42
N ILE A 92 19.79 -1.42 1.62
CA ILE A 92 18.69 -0.81 2.42
C ILE A 92 18.25 -1.64 3.63
N LYS A 93 18.84 -2.82 3.87
CA LYS A 93 18.47 -3.70 4.99
C LYS A 93 18.61 -3.07 6.37
N ASP A 94 19.52 -2.12 6.54
CA ASP A 94 19.77 -1.44 7.81
C ASP A 94 18.82 -0.26 8.08
N GLU A 95 17.93 0.04 7.13
CA GLU A 95 16.92 1.07 7.30
C GLU A 95 15.94 0.72 8.43
N GLN A 96 15.42 1.75 9.09
CA GLN A 96 14.47 1.51 10.19
C GLN A 96 13.06 1.25 9.65
N GLU A 97 12.64 2.04 8.67
CA GLU A 97 11.33 1.95 8.05
C GLU A 97 11.48 2.14 6.53
N ILE A 98 10.83 1.27 5.77
CA ILE A 98 10.82 1.29 4.30
C ILE A 98 9.37 1.29 3.85
N VAL A 99 8.98 2.29 3.07
CA VAL A 99 7.63 2.45 2.55
C VAL A 99 7.64 2.24 1.03
N PHE A 100 6.99 1.17 0.58
CA PHE A 100 6.78 0.90 -0.84
C PHE A 100 5.50 1.57 -1.34
N HIS A 101 5.53 2.04 -2.58
CA HIS A 101 4.31 2.46 -3.27
C HIS A 101 4.42 2.33 -4.78
N CYS A 102 3.28 2.40 -5.46
CA CYS A 102 3.23 2.65 -6.90
C CYS A 102 2.28 3.81 -7.19
N GLN A 103 1.55 3.80 -8.31
CA GLN A 103 0.56 4.82 -8.60
C GLN A 103 -0.65 4.75 -7.64
N HIS A 104 -1.21 3.54 -7.40
CA HIS A 104 -2.39 3.34 -6.55
C HIS A 104 -2.17 2.35 -5.40
N SER A 105 -1.01 1.68 -5.35
CA SER A 105 -0.66 0.65 -4.35
C SER A 105 -1.70 -0.47 -4.21
N GLN A 106 -2.27 -0.92 -5.33
CA GLN A 106 -3.20 -2.05 -5.41
C GLN A 106 -2.50 -3.37 -5.78
N GLN A 107 -1.53 -3.32 -6.71
CA GLN A 107 -0.81 -4.52 -7.20
C GLN A 107 0.70 -4.33 -7.13
N ARG A 108 1.28 -3.49 -7.99
CA ARG A 108 2.75 -3.33 -8.12
C ARG A 108 3.47 -3.05 -6.80
N GLY A 109 2.96 -2.12 -5.99
CA GLY A 109 3.54 -1.77 -4.69
C GLY A 109 3.55 -2.94 -3.69
N PRO A 110 2.38 -3.52 -3.35
CA PRO A 110 2.29 -4.71 -2.50
C PRO A 110 3.15 -5.89 -2.98
N THR A 111 3.13 -6.20 -4.29
CA THR A 111 3.91 -7.31 -4.84
C THR A 111 5.42 -7.07 -4.70
N ALA A 112 5.91 -5.86 -4.97
CA ALA A 112 7.33 -5.52 -4.80
C ALA A 112 7.77 -5.62 -3.33
N ALA A 113 6.96 -5.09 -2.41
CA ALA A 113 7.23 -5.17 -0.97
C ALA A 113 7.28 -6.63 -0.49
N TYR A 114 6.37 -7.48 -0.97
CA TYR A 114 6.38 -8.91 -0.68
C TYR A 114 7.64 -9.61 -1.22
N GLN A 115 7.98 -9.35 -2.48
CA GLN A 115 9.19 -9.91 -3.12
C GLN A 115 10.48 -9.49 -2.42
N PHE A 116 10.52 -8.26 -1.90
CA PHE A 116 11.61 -7.76 -1.07
C PHE A 116 11.68 -8.50 0.27
N LEU A 117 10.58 -8.57 1.01
CA LEU A 117 10.51 -9.24 2.32
C LEU A 117 10.87 -10.73 2.22
N ALA A 118 10.30 -11.45 1.24
CA ALA A 118 10.55 -12.87 1.06
C ALA A 118 12.02 -13.20 0.77
N ARG A 119 12.77 -12.27 0.16
CA ARG A 119 14.22 -12.43 -0.08
C ARG A 119 15.04 -11.96 1.11
N LEU A 120 14.63 -10.87 1.74
CA LEU A 120 15.24 -10.37 2.97
C LEU A 120 15.26 -11.43 4.07
N GLU A 121 14.18 -12.19 4.21
CA GLU A 121 14.07 -13.31 5.16
C GLU A 121 15.02 -14.46 4.85
N LYS A 122 15.38 -14.68 3.58
CA LYS A 122 16.36 -15.71 3.20
C LYS A 122 17.80 -15.28 3.49
N GLN A 123 18.07 -13.97 3.46
CA GLN A 123 19.42 -13.41 3.62
C GLN A 123 19.77 -13.05 5.06
N LEU A 124 18.79 -12.64 5.86
CA LEU A 124 19.01 -12.29 7.26
C LEU A 124 18.91 -13.54 8.14
N GLY A 125 19.91 -13.75 8.99
CA GLY A 125 19.88 -14.80 10.00
C GLY A 125 18.90 -14.50 11.15
N ASP A 126 18.62 -15.53 11.94
CA ASP A 126 17.83 -15.38 13.17
C ASP A 126 18.51 -14.37 14.12
N GLY A 127 17.75 -13.35 14.53
CA GLY A 127 18.21 -12.30 15.46
C GLY A 127 18.76 -11.04 14.80
N GLU A 128 18.87 -10.97 13.47
CA GLU A 128 19.19 -9.72 12.78
C GLU A 128 18.00 -8.75 12.78
N ARG A 129 18.28 -7.46 12.97
CA ARG A 129 17.26 -6.41 12.95
C ARG A 129 16.69 -6.28 11.53
N LYS A 130 15.38 -6.44 11.40
CA LYS A 130 14.65 -6.27 10.14
C LYS A 130 14.08 -4.84 10.03
N PRO A 131 14.11 -4.21 8.85
CA PRO A 131 13.40 -2.96 8.60
C PRO A 131 11.89 -3.17 8.75
N ASN A 132 11.19 -2.14 9.23
CA ASN A 132 9.73 -2.11 9.21
C ASN A 132 9.25 -1.79 7.78
N VAL A 133 8.75 -2.81 7.06
CA VAL A 133 8.30 -2.64 5.68
C VAL A 133 6.79 -2.37 5.66
N LYS A 134 6.40 -1.25 5.04
CA LYS A 134 5.00 -0.82 4.87
C LYS A 134 4.67 -0.53 3.41
N VAL A 135 3.38 -0.46 3.10
CA VAL A 135 2.88 0.01 1.79
C VAL A 135 2.04 1.27 1.96
N LEU A 136 2.32 2.32 1.18
CA LEU A 136 1.53 3.55 1.17
C LEU A 136 0.12 3.30 0.63
N ARG A 137 -0.90 3.58 1.42
CA ARG A 137 -2.30 3.49 1.00
C ARG A 137 -2.61 4.49 -0.11
N GLY A 138 -3.35 4.04 -1.13
CA GLY A 138 -3.71 4.86 -2.29
C GLY A 138 -2.56 5.27 -3.22
N GLY A 139 -1.32 4.91 -2.88
CA GLY A 139 -0.12 5.18 -3.67
C GLY A 139 0.16 6.67 -3.88
N PHE A 140 0.97 6.98 -4.89
CA PHE A 140 1.29 8.36 -5.25
C PHE A 140 0.06 9.16 -5.66
N HIS A 141 -0.96 8.52 -6.24
CA HIS A 141 -2.20 9.17 -6.64
C HIS A 141 -2.89 9.85 -5.46
N GLN A 142 -3.14 9.11 -4.38
CA GLN A 142 -3.78 9.68 -3.20
C GLN A 142 -2.86 10.69 -2.50
N PHE A 143 -1.57 10.37 -2.37
CA PHE A 143 -0.61 11.27 -1.74
C PHE A 143 -0.50 12.63 -2.45
N SER A 144 -0.46 12.63 -3.79
CA SER A 144 -0.40 13.86 -4.59
C SER A 144 -1.73 14.63 -4.62
N GLN A 145 -2.87 13.96 -4.45
CA GLN A 145 -4.16 14.66 -4.25
C GLN A 145 -4.16 15.48 -2.96
N GLU A 146 -3.60 14.93 -1.88
CA GLU A 146 -3.58 15.57 -0.57
C GLU A 146 -2.45 16.61 -0.44
N PHE A 147 -1.23 16.28 -0.91
CA PHE A 147 -0.01 17.04 -0.65
C PHE A 147 0.73 17.50 -1.91
N GLY A 148 0.14 17.37 -3.09
CA GLY A 148 0.82 17.68 -4.37
C GLY A 148 1.23 19.15 -4.54
N GLN A 149 0.60 20.06 -3.80
CA GLN A 149 0.96 21.50 -3.80
C GLN A 149 2.07 21.83 -2.79
N GLU A 150 2.46 20.88 -1.93
CA GLU A 150 3.56 21.07 -0.99
C GLU A 150 4.88 20.66 -1.63
N GLU A 151 5.61 21.64 -2.15
CA GLU A 151 6.91 21.41 -2.81
C GLU A 151 7.96 20.78 -1.88
N SER A 152 7.77 20.82 -0.57
CA SER A 152 8.63 20.14 0.40
C SER A 152 8.40 18.62 0.45
N LEU A 153 7.24 18.15 -0.01
CA LEU A 153 6.82 16.74 0.02
C LEU A 153 6.73 16.12 -1.37
N VAL A 154 6.34 16.88 -2.39
CA VAL A 154 6.20 16.39 -3.76
C VAL A 154 7.09 17.21 -4.69
N ASP A 155 7.95 16.52 -5.40
CA ASP A 155 8.64 17.07 -6.57
C ASP A 155 7.77 16.83 -7.80
N GLN A 156 7.60 17.83 -8.66
CA GLN A 156 6.75 17.73 -9.85
C GLN A 156 7.53 17.34 -11.11
N SER A 157 8.85 17.23 -11.02
CA SER A 157 9.69 16.78 -12.13
C SER A 157 9.46 15.29 -12.45
N PRO A 158 9.81 14.83 -13.67
CA PRO A 158 9.78 13.42 -14.00
C PRO A 158 10.62 12.56 -13.03
N LEU A 159 10.02 11.46 -12.57
CA LEU A 159 10.61 10.48 -11.65
C LEU A 159 11.86 9.82 -12.26
N GLY A 160 12.93 9.67 -11.46
CA GLY A 160 14.12 8.90 -11.83
C GLY A 160 15.06 9.58 -12.82
N GLN A 161 15.01 10.91 -12.90
CA GLN A 161 16.02 11.72 -13.61
C GLN A 161 17.32 11.87 -12.82
#